data_AF-A0A8S2YLW0-F1
#
_entry.id   AF-A0A8S2YLW0-F1
#
_cell.length_a   1.000
_cell.length_b   1.000
_cell.length_c   1.000
_cell.angle_alpha   90.00
_cell.angle_beta   90.00
_cell.angle_gamma   90.00
#
_symmetry.space_group_name_H-M   'P 1'
#
loop_
_entity.id
_entity.type
_entity.pdbx_description
1 polymer ?
#
loop_
_entity_poly.entity_id
_entity_poly.type
_entity_poly.pdbx_seq_one_letter_code
_entity_poly.pdbx_strand_id
1 'polypeptide(L)'
;TNKIFYPEYPTTCPYLTSVGATELIDIEYNNSEKLPSACSVILGTTNAAVSHCISNGTEVAVDTGYAGYTSGGGFSSYTSQPLYQKRAVKRYFKLMKCQPPTSMYNRRNRGYPDVSAFGTDGFLAFNGSYYTIGGTSMSAPLWAGIV
;
A
#
# COMPACT_ATOMS: atom_id res chain seq x y z
N THR A 1 -20.03 22.99 -1.68
CA THR A 1 -18.59 22.98 -2.04
C THR A 1 -18.32 21.76 -2.90
N ASN A 2 -17.84 21.94 -4.14
CA ASN A 2 -17.52 20.84 -5.05
C ASN A 2 -16.23 20.14 -4.59
N LYS A 3 -16.35 19.08 -3.79
CA LYS A 3 -15.20 18.27 -3.36
C LYS A 3 -14.69 17.44 -4.54
N ILE A 4 -13.41 17.55 -4.86
CA ILE A 4 -12.71 16.76 -5.88
C ILE A 4 -11.65 15.89 -5.21
N PHE A 5 -11.29 14.76 -5.81
CA PHE A 5 -10.13 14.01 -5.36
C PHE A 5 -8.84 14.76 -5.66
N TYR A 6 -7.85 14.61 -4.77
CA TYR A 6 -6.57 15.29 -4.87
C TYR A 6 -5.48 14.29 -5.25
N PRO A 7 -5.10 14.21 -6.54
CA PRO A 7 -4.07 13.29 -6.96
C PRO A 7 -2.67 13.86 -6.63
N GLU A 8 -1.81 13.04 -6.04
CA GLU A 8 -0.52 13.48 -5.48
C GLU A 8 0.62 13.52 -6.52
N TYR A 9 1.64 14.33 -6.26
CA TYR A 9 2.91 14.35 -7.00
C TYR A 9 4.04 13.91 -6.04
N PRO A 10 5.04 13.11 -6.47
CA PRO A 10 5.39 12.75 -7.85
C PRO A 10 4.69 11.54 -8.45
N THR A 11 3.82 10.84 -7.70
CA THR A 11 3.15 9.61 -8.15
C THR A 11 2.36 9.76 -9.47
N THR A 12 1.82 10.94 -9.75
CA THR A 12 1.11 11.23 -11.02
C THR A 12 2.01 11.42 -12.24
N CYS A 13 3.33 11.42 -12.09
CA CYS A 13 4.29 11.42 -13.19
C CYS A 13 4.16 10.12 -14.01
N PRO A 14 4.13 10.18 -15.36
CA PRO A 14 4.00 8.98 -16.20
C PRO A 14 5.35 8.26 -16.42
N TYR A 15 6.43 8.76 -15.83
CA TYR A 15 7.78 8.21 -15.94
C TYR A 15 8.30 7.59 -14.64
N LEU A 16 7.44 7.53 -13.61
CA LEU A 16 7.76 6.89 -12.33
C LEU A 16 6.83 5.69 -12.12
N THR A 17 7.38 4.62 -11.57
CA THR A 17 6.59 3.53 -11.01
C THR A 17 6.06 3.96 -9.65
N SER A 18 4.78 4.32 -9.59
CA SER A 18 4.11 4.63 -8.34
C SER A 18 3.78 3.35 -7.58
N VAL A 19 4.08 3.32 -6.28
CA VAL A 19 3.82 2.18 -5.39
C VAL A 19 2.74 2.56 -4.37
N GLY A 20 1.60 1.84 -4.41
CA GLY A 20 0.57 1.89 -3.38
C GLY A 20 0.87 0.98 -2.21
N ALA A 21 0.02 1.04 -1.19
CA ALA A 21 0.13 0.22 0.01
C ALA A 21 -0.99 -0.84 0.07
N THR A 22 -0.64 -2.01 0.58
CA THR A 22 -1.55 -3.11 0.91
C THR A 22 -1.35 -3.56 2.35
N GLU A 23 -2.32 -4.28 2.89
CA GLU A 23 -2.25 -4.96 4.18
C GLU A 23 -2.71 -6.42 4.04
N LEU A 24 -2.46 -7.22 5.06
CA LEU A 24 -2.92 -8.60 5.13
C LEU A 24 -4.07 -8.70 6.11
N ILE A 25 -5.13 -9.38 5.70
CA ILE A 25 -6.23 -9.83 6.57
C ILE A 25 -6.24 -11.36 6.61
N ASP A 26 -6.99 -11.92 7.54
CA ASP A 26 -7.09 -13.38 7.74
C ASP A 26 -5.71 -14.03 7.90
N ILE A 27 -4.85 -13.38 8.69
CA ILE A 27 -3.44 -13.73 8.85
C ILE A 27 -3.31 -15.09 9.53
N GLU A 28 -2.51 -15.97 8.93
CA GLU A 28 -2.04 -17.21 9.55
C GLU A 28 -0.55 -17.10 9.85
N TYR A 29 -0.14 -17.73 10.95
CA TYR A 29 1.21 -17.68 11.46
C TYR A 29 1.90 -19.05 11.36
N ASN A 30 3.16 -19.07 10.92
CA ASN A 30 3.95 -20.30 10.94
C ASN A 30 4.53 -20.53 12.32
N ASN A 31 3.98 -21.52 13.02
CA ASN A 31 4.40 -21.82 14.39
C ASN A 31 5.80 -22.48 14.49
N SER A 32 6.41 -22.81 13.35
CA SER A 32 7.70 -23.50 13.28
C SER A 32 8.88 -22.52 13.20
N GLU A 33 8.64 -21.30 12.73
CA GLU A 33 9.67 -20.26 12.62
C GLU A 33 9.57 -19.29 13.78
N LYS A 34 10.71 -19.08 14.45
CA LYS A 34 10.86 -18.06 15.48
C LYS A 34 11.20 -16.74 14.81
N LEU A 35 10.47 -15.68 15.13
CA LEU A 35 10.87 -14.34 14.70
C LEU A 35 12.27 -13.96 15.21
N PRO A 36 12.96 -13.02 14.54
CA PRO A 36 14.19 -12.45 15.05
C PRO A 36 14.03 -11.90 16.48
N SER A 37 15.07 -11.99 17.30
CA SER A 37 15.06 -11.54 18.71
C SER A 37 14.70 -10.06 18.90
N ALA A 38 14.80 -9.25 17.85
CA ALA A 38 14.36 -7.86 17.89
C ALA A 38 12.82 -7.71 17.97
N CYS A 39 12.05 -8.67 17.46
CA CYS A 39 10.59 -8.65 17.52
C CYS A 39 10.04 -8.79 18.95
N SER A 40 10.73 -9.53 19.83
CA SER A 40 10.33 -9.62 21.25
C SER A 40 10.50 -8.30 22.00
N VAL A 41 11.42 -7.42 21.55
CA VAL A 41 11.59 -6.08 22.12
C VAL A 41 10.40 -5.18 21.77
N ILE A 42 9.91 -5.24 20.53
CA ILE A 42 8.75 -4.44 20.07
C ILE A 42 7.47 -4.86 20.81
N LEU A 43 7.27 -6.16 20.98
CA LEU A 43 6.02 -6.70 21.53
C LEU A 43 5.96 -6.66 23.06
N GLY A 44 7.03 -6.19 23.72
CA GLY A 44 7.08 -6.05 25.17
C GLY A 44 6.94 -7.39 25.92
N THR A 45 7.24 -8.51 25.26
CA THR A 45 7.09 -9.84 25.86
C THR A 45 8.44 -10.36 26.37
N THR A 46 8.50 -10.67 27.68
CA THR A 46 9.68 -11.30 28.31
C THR A 46 9.72 -12.82 28.10
N ASN A 47 8.60 -13.39 27.67
CA ASN A 47 8.48 -14.77 27.23
C ASN A 47 8.17 -14.73 25.75
N ALA A 48 8.82 -15.59 24.98
CA ALA A 48 8.52 -15.86 23.57
C ALA A 48 7.11 -16.48 23.41
N ALA A 49 6.05 -15.88 23.95
CA ALA A 49 4.69 -16.09 23.52
C ALA A 49 4.66 -15.60 22.07
N VAL A 50 4.46 -16.58 21.20
CA VAL A 50 5.35 -16.72 20.06
C VAL A 50 4.95 -15.76 18.96
N SER A 51 5.79 -14.76 18.75
CA SER A 51 5.72 -13.91 17.57
C SER A 51 6.26 -14.75 16.42
N HIS A 52 5.35 -15.18 15.56
CA HIS A 52 5.63 -16.07 14.43
C HIS A 52 5.66 -15.28 13.14
N CYS A 53 6.41 -15.77 12.15
CA CYS A 53 6.34 -15.22 10.81
C CYS A 53 4.91 -15.36 10.28
N ILE A 54 4.40 -14.31 9.64
CA ILE A 54 3.20 -14.43 8.82
C ILE A 54 3.51 -15.43 7.72
N SER A 55 2.69 -16.47 7.62
CA SER A 55 2.87 -17.55 6.65
C SER A 55 1.84 -17.54 5.55
N ASN A 56 0.70 -16.91 5.82
CA ASN A 56 -0.40 -16.81 4.89
C ASN A 56 -1.30 -15.63 5.27
N GLY A 57 -2.12 -15.21 4.32
CA GLY A 57 -3.11 -14.16 4.51
C GLY A 57 -3.67 -13.71 3.17
N THR A 58 -4.75 -12.95 3.22
CA THR A 58 -5.31 -12.31 2.04
C THR A 58 -4.79 -10.89 1.95
N GLU A 59 -4.09 -10.57 0.86
CA GLU A 59 -3.64 -9.21 0.59
C GLU A 59 -4.79 -8.34 0.09
N VAL A 60 -5.03 -7.23 0.79
CA VAL A 60 -6.09 -6.26 0.51
C VAL A 60 -5.53 -4.84 0.49
N ALA A 61 -6.30 -3.89 -0.03
CA ALA A 61 -5.93 -2.47 0.05
C ALA A 61 -6.01 -2.01 1.50
N VAL A 62 -5.01 -1.22 1.95
CA VAL A 62 -5.03 -0.62 3.29
C VAL A 62 -6.29 0.22 3.52
N ASP A 63 -6.89 0.07 4.70
CA ASP A 63 -7.99 0.91 5.14
C ASP A 63 -7.78 1.55 6.52
N THR A 64 -8.70 2.44 6.89
CA THR A 64 -8.62 3.20 8.15
C THR A 64 -8.94 2.38 9.40
N GLY A 65 -9.55 1.20 9.24
CA GLY A 65 -9.93 0.31 10.33
C GLY A 65 -8.72 -0.40 10.95
N TYR A 66 -7.80 -0.91 10.12
CA TYR A 66 -6.57 -1.56 10.59
C TYR A 66 -5.35 -0.64 10.47
N ALA A 67 -4.95 -0.28 9.25
CA ALA A 67 -3.76 0.54 9.01
C ALA A 67 -3.86 1.97 9.58
N GLY A 68 -5.08 2.48 9.80
CA GLY A 68 -5.32 3.86 10.23
C GLY A 68 -5.15 4.90 9.10
N TYR A 69 -4.93 4.44 7.86
CA TYR A 69 -4.84 5.28 6.67
C TYR A 69 -5.27 4.49 5.42
N THR A 70 -5.54 5.19 4.33
CA THR A 70 -5.78 4.56 3.02
C THR A 70 -4.58 4.75 2.10
N SER A 71 -4.43 3.88 1.10
CA SER A 71 -3.39 4.06 0.09
C SER A 71 -3.74 5.23 -0.81
N GLY A 72 -2.71 5.99 -1.20
CA GLY A 72 -2.83 6.94 -2.30
C GLY A 72 -3.22 6.22 -3.59
N GLY A 73 -4.06 6.88 -4.40
CA GLY A 73 -4.52 6.37 -5.68
C GLY A 73 -5.50 7.32 -6.35
N GLY A 74 -5.66 7.19 -7.66
CA GLY A 74 -6.60 8.01 -8.40
C GLY A 74 -6.15 8.31 -9.81
N PHE A 75 -6.56 9.47 -10.32
CA PHE A 75 -6.26 9.92 -11.67
C PHE A 75 -5.69 11.34 -11.62
N SER A 76 -4.57 11.58 -12.30
CA SER A 76 -3.91 12.88 -12.39
C SER A 76 -4.87 13.97 -12.88
N SER A 77 -4.73 15.19 -12.36
CA SER A 77 -5.47 16.36 -12.85
C SER A 77 -4.83 17.01 -14.08
N TYR A 78 -3.55 16.70 -14.39
CA TYR A 78 -2.78 17.39 -15.42
C TYR A 78 -2.05 16.45 -16.41
N THR A 79 -1.65 15.25 -15.98
CA THR A 79 -0.94 14.28 -16.84
C THR A 79 -1.95 13.49 -17.68
N SER A 80 -1.88 13.61 -19.01
CA SER A 80 -2.66 12.77 -19.93
C SER A 80 -2.35 11.29 -19.74
N GLN A 81 -3.32 10.41 -19.98
CA GLN A 81 -3.10 8.97 -19.87
C GLN A 81 -2.03 8.46 -20.86
N PRO A 82 -0.92 7.87 -20.38
CA PRO A 82 0.09 7.28 -21.24
C PRO A 82 -0.44 6.02 -21.96
N LEU A 83 0.14 5.71 -23.13
CA LEU A 83 -0.31 4.61 -23.98
C LEU A 83 -0.26 3.25 -23.28
N TYR A 84 0.77 3.00 -22.48
CA TYR A 84 1.01 1.70 -21.83
C TYR A 84 -0.13 1.28 -20.88
N GLN A 85 -0.84 2.24 -20.26
CA GLN A 85 -1.92 1.93 -19.32
C GLN A 85 -3.33 2.05 -19.90
N LYS A 86 -3.50 2.45 -21.17
CA LYS A 86 -4.82 2.60 -21.81
C LYS A 86 -5.68 1.34 -21.64
N ARG A 87 -5.09 0.16 -21.84
CA ARG A 87 -5.78 -1.13 -21.70
C ARG A 87 -6.20 -1.40 -20.26
N ALA A 88 -5.31 -1.16 -19.29
CA ALA A 88 -5.56 -1.39 -17.87
C ALA A 88 -6.69 -0.50 -17.34
N VAL A 89 -6.64 0.80 -17.61
CA VAL A 89 -7.66 1.77 -17.18
C VAL A 89 -9.02 1.51 -17.85
N LYS A 90 -9.03 1.17 -19.14
CA LYS A 90 -10.28 0.76 -19.81
C LYS A 90 -10.92 -0.45 -19.13
N ARG A 91 -10.10 -1.44 -18.74
CA ARG A 91 -10.56 -2.63 -18.00
C ARG A 91 -11.05 -2.26 -16.60
N TYR A 92 -10.33 -1.40 -15.88
CA TYR A 92 -10.72 -0.91 -14.55
C TYR A 92 -12.15 -0.36 -14.56
N PHE A 93 -12.47 0.57 -15.46
CA PHE A 93 -13.81 1.14 -15.54
C PHE A 93 -14.90 0.18 -16.02
N LYS A 94 -14.53 -0.90 -16.73
CA LYS A 94 -15.47 -1.97 -17.10
C LYS A 94 -15.83 -2.87 -15.92
N LEU A 95 -14.88 -3.10 -15.00
CA LEU A 95 -15.05 -4.01 -13.86
C LEU A 95 -15.52 -3.30 -12.59
N MET A 96 -15.26 -2.00 -12.45
CA MET A 96 -15.58 -1.24 -11.25
C MET A 96 -17.09 -1.15 -11.02
N LYS A 97 -17.55 -1.81 -9.93
CA LYS A 97 -18.95 -1.83 -9.50
C LYS A 97 -19.40 -0.53 -8.83
N CYS A 98 -18.53 0.06 -8.01
CA CYS A 98 -18.83 1.30 -7.27
C CYS A 98 -17.95 2.43 -7.80
N GLN A 99 -18.54 3.37 -8.54
CA GLN A 99 -17.82 4.49 -9.15
C GLN A 99 -18.11 5.76 -8.38
N PRO A 100 -17.09 6.50 -7.90
CA PRO A 100 -17.30 7.86 -7.43
C PRO A 100 -17.90 8.72 -8.55
N PRO A 101 -18.63 9.81 -8.21
CA PRO A 101 -19.13 10.77 -9.19
C PRO A 101 -18.02 11.20 -10.16
N THR A 102 -18.32 11.20 -11.45
CA THR A 102 -17.34 11.53 -12.50
C THR A 102 -16.85 12.97 -12.44
N SER A 103 -17.55 13.85 -11.72
CA SER A 103 -17.14 15.22 -11.41
C SER A 103 -15.95 15.31 -10.43
N MET A 104 -15.61 14.23 -9.72
CA MET A 104 -14.57 14.25 -8.70
C MET A 104 -13.15 13.96 -9.23
N TYR A 105 -13.00 13.46 -10.46
CA TYR A 105 -11.71 13.04 -11.02
C TYR A 105 -11.70 12.98 -12.56
N ASN A 106 -10.51 13.07 -13.16
CA ASN A 106 -10.37 13.00 -14.61
C ASN A 106 -10.06 11.58 -15.10
N ARG A 107 -11.10 10.84 -15.53
CA ARG A 107 -11.00 9.45 -16.04
C ARG A 107 -10.07 9.25 -17.25
N ARG A 108 -9.74 10.33 -17.98
CA ARG A 108 -8.92 10.29 -19.20
C ARG A 108 -7.42 10.49 -18.94
N ASN A 109 -7.07 10.78 -17.69
CA ASN A 109 -5.70 11.11 -17.30
C ASN A 109 -4.95 9.91 -16.72
N ARG A 110 -3.70 10.13 -16.30
CA ARG A 110 -2.84 9.11 -15.70
C ARG A 110 -3.47 8.52 -14.43
N GLY A 111 -3.97 7.29 -14.48
CA GLY A 111 -4.35 6.51 -13.31
C GLY A 111 -3.14 5.97 -12.56
N TYR A 112 -3.16 5.94 -11.23
CA TYR A 112 -2.09 5.45 -10.34
C TYR A 112 -2.70 4.82 -9.07
N PRO A 113 -1.96 4.00 -8.28
CA PRO A 113 -0.57 3.58 -8.48
C PRO A 113 -0.40 2.56 -9.64
N ASP A 114 0.85 2.25 -9.99
CA ASP A 114 1.17 1.25 -11.03
C ASP A 114 1.26 -0.17 -10.45
N VAL A 115 1.79 -0.26 -9.22
CA VAL A 115 1.89 -1.47 -8.41
C VAL A 115 1.53 -1.12 -6.97
N SER A 116 1.31 -2.14 -6.14
CA SER A 116 1.19 -1.96 -4.70
C SER A 116 2.02 -3.02 -3.99
N ALA A 117 2.44 -2.72 -2.77
CA ALA A 117 3.20 -3.66 -1.95
C ALA A 117 2.84 -3.46 -0.47
N PHE A 118 3.29 -4.41 0.36
CA PHE A 118 2.97 -4.43 1.78
C PHE A 118 3.31 -3.10 2.45
N GLY A 119 2.35 -2.58 3.21
CA GLY A 119 2.33 -1.22 3.72
C GLY A 119 2.14 -1.12 5.23
N THR A 120 1.84 -2.20 5.95
CA THR A 120 1.54 -2.18 7.39
C THR A 120 2.55 -2.98 8.20
N ASP A 121 2.62 -2.75 9.51
CA ASP A 121 3.38 -3.55 10.48
C ASP A 121 4.85 -3.85 10.12
N GLY A 122 5.50 -2.99 9.34
CA GLY A 122 6.89 -3.20 8.96
C GLY A 122 7.82 -2.93 10.14
N PHE A 123 8.79 -3.81 10.31
CA PHE A 123 9.81 -3.68 11.34
C PHE A 123 10.84 -2.59 10.99
N LEU A 124 11.04 -1.63 11.89
CA LEU A 124 12.06 -0.57 11.76
C LEU A 124 12.95 -0.53 13.00
N ALA A 125 14.26 -0.67 12.81
CA ALA A 125 15.25 -0.32 13.81
C ALA A 125 15.75 1.10 13.54
N PHE A 126 15.52 2.03 14.48
CA PHE A 126 15.89 3.43 14.32
C PHE A 126 16.35 4.04 15.64
N ASN A 127 17.48 4.74 15.62
CA ASN A 127 18.05 5.43 16.79
C ASN A 127 18.15 4.55 18.06
N GLY A 128 18.62 3.30 17.91
CA GLY A 128 18.77 2.34 19.01
C GLY A 128 17.46 1.75 19.55
N SER A 129 16.32 2.11 18.97
CA SER A 129 14.99 1.60 19.32
C SER A 129 14.37 0.82 18.16
N TYR A 130 13.33 0.04 18.47
CA TYR A 130 12.58 -0.74 17.49
C TYR A 130 11.14 -0.26 17.42
N TYR A 131 10.59 -0.20 16.20
CA TYR A 131 9.27 0.32 15.89
C TYR A 131 8.56 -0.57 14.86
N THR A 132 7.24 -0.49 14.85
CA THR A 132 6.46 -0.82 13.66
C THR A 132 6.13 0.45 12.90
N ILE A 133 6.20 0.38 11.57
CA ILE A 133 5.87 1.48 10.67
C ILE A 133 4.89 1.01 9.60
N GLY A 134 4.29 1.98 8.93
CA GLY A 134 3.48 1.71 7.75
C GLY A 134 3.47 2.88 6.77
N GLY A 135 2.63 2.76 5.76
CA GLY A 135 2.42 3.72 4.69
C GLY A 135 3.13 3.34 3.39
N THR A 136 2.77 4.05 2.32
CA THR A 136 3.42 3.89 1.00
C THR A 136 4.92 4.21 1.02
N SER A 137 5.38 4.99 2.02
CA SER A 137 6.81 5.24 2.27
C SER A 137 7.58 3.97 2.65
N MET A 138 6.89 2.95 3.19
CA MET A 138 7.45 1.63 3.46
C MET A 138 7.30 0.71 2.23
N SER A 139 6.16 0.74 1.55
CA SER A 139 5.89 -0.07 0.36
C SER A 139 6.83 0.25 -0.80
N ALA A 140 7.16 1.53 -1.01
CA ALA A 140 8.02 1.98 -2.10
C ALA A 140 9.44 1.36 -2.06
N PRO A 141 10.21 1.43 -0.97
CA PRO A 141 11.52 0.77 -0.89
C PRO A 141 11.40 -0.76 -0.85
N LEU A 142 10.31 -1.33 -0.33
CA LEU A 142 10.08 -2.79 -0.39
C LEU A 142 9.97 -3.27 -1.84
N TRP A 143 9.19 -2.58 -2.67
CA TRP A 143 9.11 -2.88 -4.10
C TRP A 143 10.45 -2.62 -4.82
N ALA A 144 11.17 -1.56 -4.45
CA ALA A 144 12.47 -1.26 -5.04
C ALA A 144 13.51 -2.37 -4.79
N GLY A 145 13.46 -3.06 -3.64
CA GLY A 145 14.35 -4.19 -3.35
C GLY A 145 14.07 -5.46 -4.16
N ILE A 146 12.92 -5.55 -4.83
CA ILE A 146 12.54 -6.68 -5.70
C ILE A 146 13.10 -6.50 -7.12
N VAL A 147 13.26 -5.24 -7.56
CA VAL A 147 13.72 -4.85 -8.91
C VAL A 147 15.24 -4.98 -9.02
#